data_AF-A0A356DZ26-F1
#
_entry.id   AF-A0A356DZ26-F1
#
_cell.length_a   1.000
_cell.length_b   1.000
_cell.length_c   1.000
_cell.angle_alpha   90.00
_cell.angle_beta   90.00
_cell.angle_gamma   90.00
#
_symmetry.space_group_name_H-M   'P 1'
#
loop_
_entity.id
_entity.type
_entity.pdbx_description
1 polymer ?
#
loop_
_entity_poly.entity_id
_entity_poly.type
_entity_poly.pdbx_seq_one_letter_code
_entity_poly.pdbx_strand_id
1 'polypeptide(L)'
;ILGMVSFALAHLLYSAHLLLRPLQWPGLLIGALLMLIPMTYLLLLLKTSPVKLRYALYGLNLFIMTALCFGSGSPLASLGALAFIISDGMIGMEALHRRRFSVITEMAVYILAQLLLVLGFVNL
;
A
#
# COMPACT_ATOMS: atom_id res chain seq x y z
N ILE A 1 -7.58 15.06 7.86
CA ILE A 1 -8.52 14.18 7.09
C ILE A 1 -8.19 14.23 5.59
N LEU A 2 -8.04 15.43 5.01
CA LEU A 2 -7.67 15.64 3.61
C LEU A 2 -6.50 14.76 3.12
N GLY A 3 -5.39 14.69 3.85
CA GLY A 3 -4.23 13.86 3.46
C GLY A 3 -4.59 12.40 3.19
N MET A 4 -5.23 11.72 4.13
CA MET A 4 -5.66 10.31 3.95
C MET A 4 -6.64 10.12 2.78
N VAL A 5 -7.51 11.11 2.52
CA VAL A 5 -8.45 11.03 1.38
C VAL A 5 -7.68 11.14 0.06
N SER A 6 -6.74 12.10 -0.04
CA SER A 6 -5.88 12.23 -1.21
C SER A 6 -5.06 10.97 -1.47
N PHE A 7 -4.53 10.35 -0.41
CA PHE A 7 -3.84 9.06 -0.52
C PHE A 7 -4.75 7.94 -1.02
N ALA A 8 -5.94 7.79 -0.41
CA ALA A 8 -6.89 6.77 -0.83
C ALA A 8 -7.26 6.95 -2.32
N LEU A 9 -7.51 8.18 -2.75
CA LEU A 9 -7.82 8.49 -4.15
C LEU A 9 -6.65 8.17 -5.09
N ALA A 10 -5.42 8.51 -4.72
CA ALA A 10 -4.24 8.19 -5.53
C ALA A 10 -4.10 6.67 -5.76
N HIS A 11 -4.24 5.86 -4.71
CA HIS A 11 -4.16 4.40 -4.82
C HIS A 11 -5.31 3.80 -5.65
N LEU A 12 -6.51 4.39 -5.58
CA LEU A 12 -7.63 4.00 -6.45
C LEU A 12 -7.33 4.30 -7.91
N LEU A 13 -6.75 5.46 -8.22
CA LEU A 13 -6.35 5.84 -9.57
C LEU A 13 -5.24 4.93 -10.12
N TYR A 14 -4.25 4.58 -9.29
CA TYR A 14 -3.23 3.60 -9.66
C TYR A 14 -3.83 2.23 -9.95
N SER A 15 -4.75 1.77 -9.09
CA SER A 15 -5.45 0.50 -9.29
C SER A 15 -6.27 0.51 -10.58
N ALA A 16 -7.01 1.58 -10.85
CA ALA A 16 -7.78 1.75 -12.08
C ALA A 16 -6.86 1.73 -13.31
N HIS A 17 -5.72 2.42 -13.26
CA HIS A 17 -4.75 2.43 -14.35
C HIS A 17 -4.22 1.01 -14.65
N LEU A 18 -3.89 0.23 -13.62
CA LEU A 18 -3.40 -1.14 -13.77
C LEU A 18 -4.46 -2.11 -14.28
N LEU A 19 -5.73 -1.92 -13.90
CA LEU A 19 -6.84 -2.75 -14.39
C LEU A 19 -7.12 -2.58 -15.89
N LEU A 20 -6.65 -1.48 -16.50
CA LEU A 20 -6.74 -1.25 -17.95
C LEU A 20 -5.63 -1.96 -18.74
N ARG A 21 -4.73 -2.68 -18.06
CA ARG A 21 -3.59 -3.38 -18.65
C ARG A 21 -3.75 -4.90 -18.52
N PRO A 22 -3.09 -5.69 -19.40
CA PRO A 22 -3.05 -7.13 -19.21
C PRO A 22 -2.31 -7.48 -17.92
N LEU A 23 -2.97 -8.23 -17.03
CA LEU A 23 -2.42 -8.63 -15.74
C LEU A 23 -1.95 -10.10 -15.76
N GLN A 24 -0.80 -10.35 -15.14
CA GLN A 24 -0.24 -11.67 -14.94
C GLN A 24 -0.79 -12.30 -13.66
N TRP A 25 -1.62 -13.34 -13.83
CA TRP A 25 -2.24 -14.07 -12.72
C TRP A 25 -1.26 -14.57 -11.66
N PRO A 26 -0.08 -15.14 -11.99
CA PRO A 26 0.88 -15.57 -10.97
C PRO A 26 1.33 -14.43 -10.07
N GLY A 27 1.63 -13.25 -10.66
CA GLY A 27 2.00 -12.05 -9.92
C GLY A 27 0.88 -11.57 -9.01
N LEU A 28 -0.36 -11.50 -9.53
CA LEU A 28 -1.54 -11.13 -8.73
C LEU A 28 -1.69 -12.01 -7.48
N LEU A 29 -1.54 -13.33 -7.63
CA LEU A 29 -1.64 -14.28 -6.52
C LEU A 29 -0.54 -14.07 -5.49
N ILE A 30 0.71 -13.87 -5.94
CA ILE A 30 1.84 -13.57 -5.04
C ILE A 30 1.56 -12.30 -4.25
N GLY A 31 1.19 -11.21 -4.91
CA GLY A 31 0.89 -9.94 -4.26
C GLY A 31 -0.28 -10.04 -3.26
N ALA A 32 -1.34 -10.74 -3.63
CA ALA A 32 -2.48 -10.99 -2.74
C ALA A 32 -2.10 -11.79 -1.50
N LEU A 33 -1.32 -12.88 -1.67
CA LEU A 33 -0.87 -13.73 -0.55
C LEU A 33 0.07 -12.97 0.39
N LEU A 34 1.02 -12.20 -0.14
CA LEU A 34 1.92 -11.36 0.65
C LEU A 34 1.16 -10.37 1.52
N MET A 35 0.03 -9.86 1.02
CA MET A 35 -0.78 -8.86 1.72
C MET A 35 -1.71 -9.44 2.78
N LEU A 36 -1.89 -10.77 2.86
CA LEU A 36 -2.69 -11.38 3.92
C LEU A 36 -2.11 -11.13 5.31
N ILE A 37 -0.77 -11.22 5.45
CA ILE A 37 -0.08 -11.01 6.73
C ILE A 37 -0.28 -9.58 7.27
N PRO A 38 0.07 -8.51 6.52
CA PRO A 38 -0.11 -7.15 7.02
C PRO A 38 -1.60 -6.80 7.22
N MET A 39 -2.50 -7.32 6.37
CA MET A 39 -3.94 -7.06 6.52
C MET A 39 -4.53 -7.74 7.78
N THR A 40 -4.17 -9.00 8.03
CA THR A 40 -4.60 -9.71 9.25
C THR A 40 -4.05 -9.05 10.50
N TYR A 41 -2.78 -8.64 10.48
CA TYR A 41 -2.16 -7.88 11.57
C TYR A 41 -2.90 -6.57 11.85
N LEU A 42 -3.20 -5.78 10.80
CA LEU A 42 -3.96 -4.54 10.91
C LEU A 42 -5.35 -4.77 11.54
N LEU A 43 -6.09 -5.79 11.08
CA LEU A 43 -7.43 -6.09 11.60
C LEU A 43 -7.42 -6.54 13.06
N LEU A 44 -6.41 -7.31 13.47
CA LEU A 44 -6.22 -7.70 14.87
C LEU A 44 -5.92 -6.47 15.74
N LEU A 45 -5.07 -5.58 15.25
CA LEU A 45 -4.67 -4.38 15.98
C LEU A 45 -5.83 -3.38 16.15
N LEU A 46 -6.76 -3.35 15.19
CA LEU A 46 -7.93 -2.49 15.21
C LEU A 46 -9.18 -3.12 15.86
N LYS A 47 -9.09 -4.33 16.43
CA LYS A 47 -10.26 -5.14 16.85
C LYS A 47 -11.31 -4.36 17.66
N THR A 48 -10.89 -3.47 18.55
CA THR A 48 -11.73 -2.67 19.45
C THR A 48 -11.71 -1.17 19.14
N SER A 49 -11.10 -0.76 18.03
CA SER A 49 -10.90 0.64 17.71
C SER A 49 -12.14 1.27 17.06
N PRO A 50 -12.61 2.45 17.50
CA PRO A 50 -13.73 3.15 16.86
C PRO A 50 -13.40 3.62 15.44
N VAL A 51 -12.11 3.70 15.08
CA VAL A 51 -11.65 4.06 13.73
C VAL A 51 -11.34 2.85 12.84
N LYS A 52 -11.67 1.63 13.28
CA LYS A 52 -11.38 0.37 12.60
C LYS A 52 -11.79 0.36 11.13
N LEU A 53 -13.02 0.80 10.83
CA LEU A 53 -13.56 0.74 9.47
C LEU A 53 -12.72 1.57 8.50
N ARG A 54 -12.32 2.78 8.90
CA ARG A 54 -11.53 3.68 8.05
C ARG A 54 -10.17 3.08 7.69
N TYR A 55 -9.44 2.59 8.69
CA TYR A 55 -8.13 1.98 8.46
C TYR A 55 -8.24 0.65 7.71
N ALA A 56 -9.30 -0.14 7.95
CA ALA A 56 -9.55 -1.37 7.20
C ALA A 56 -9.85 -1.10 5.71
N LEU A 57 -10.66 -0.09 5.40
CA LEU A 57 -10.94 0.31 4.02
C LEU A 57 -9.67 0.84 3.31
N TYR A 58 -8.87 1.63 4.02
CA TYR A 58 -7.59 2.10 3.48
C TYR A 58 -6.59 0.94 3.27
N GLY A 59 -6.49 0.02 4.23
CA GLY A 59 -5.68 -1.18 4.12
C GLY A 59 -6.13 -2.10 2.97
N LEU A 60 -7.44 -2.21 2.73
CA LEU A 60 -7.99 -2.93 1.58
C LEU A 60 -7.62 -2.26 0.25
N ASN A 61 -7.65 -0.93 0.20
CA ASN A 61 -7.22 -0.18 -0.99
C ASN A 61 -5.74 -0.45 -1.31
N LEU A 62 -4.87 -0.41 -0.29
CA LEU A 62 -3.46 -0.79 -0.44
C LEU A 62 -3.29 -2.26 -0.82
N PHE A 63 -4.08 -3.17 -0.24
CA PHE A 63 -4.09 -4.59 -0.60
C PHE A 63 -4.32 -4.78 -2.10
N ILE A 64 -5.39 -4.15 -2.62
CA ILE A 64 -5.77 -4.26 -4.02
C ILE A 64 -4.66 -3.67 -4.90
N MET A 65 -4.18 -2.46 -4.58
CA MET A 65 -3.13 -1.82 -5.36
C MET A 65 -1.85 -2.67 -5.39
N THR A 66 -1.42 -3.23 -4.27
CA THR A 66 -0.22 -4.08 -4.20
C THR A 66 -0.39 -5.35 -5.02
N ALA A 67 -1.53 -6.04 -4.91
CA ALA A 67 -1.79 -7.21 -5.73
C ALA A 67 -1.68 -6.87 -7.22
N LEU A 68 -2.31 -5.77 -7.65
CA LEU A 68 -2.24 -5.27 -9.02
C LEU A 68 -0.82 -4.90 -9.45
N CYS A 69 -0.02 -4.28 -8.57
CA CYS A 69 1.37 -3.94 -8.87
C CYS A 69 2.21 -5.19 -9.16
N PHE A 70 2.03 -6.26 -8.40
CA PHE A 70 2.68 -7.55 -8.70
C PHE A 70 2.12 -8.18 -9.98
N GLY A 71 0.81 -8.05 -10.21
CA GLY A 71 0.15 -8.50 -11.43
C GLY A 71 0.60 -7.75 -12.69
N SER A 72 1.13 -6.54 -12.57
CA SER A 72 1.55 -5.72 -13.71
C SER A 72 2.77 -6.27 -14.46
N GLY A 73 3.55 -7.17 -13.83
CA GLY A 73 4.82 -7.65 -14.36
C GLY A 73 5.97 -6.64 -14.23
N SER A 74 5.74 -5.43 -13.70
CA SER A 74 6.78 -4.44 -13.43
C SER A 74 7.45 -4.68 -12.07
N PRO A 75 8.76 -5.00 -12.03
CA PRO A 75 9.48 -5.17 -10.76
C PRO A 75 9.50 -3.88 -9.95
N LEU A 76 9.59 -2.72 -10.63
CA LEU A 76 9.60 -1.41 -9.98
C LEU A 76 8.24 -1.11 -9.32
N ALA A 77 7.13 -1.40 -9.98
CA ALA A 77 5.81 -1.24 -9.38
C ALA A 77 5.63 -2.16 -8.16
N SER A 78 6.11 -3.40 -8.24
CA SER A 78 6.05 -4.38 -7.14
C SER A 78 6.89 -3.92 -5.93
N LEU A 79 8.13 -3.49 -6.16
CA LEU A 79 9.01 -2.96 -5.12
C LEU A 79 8.46 -1.66 -4.52
N GLY A 80 7.91 -0.78 -5.36
CA GLY A 80 7.25 0.45 -4.91
C GLY A 80 6.07 0.15 -4.00
N ALA A 81 5.22 -0.82 -4.35
CA ALA A 81 4.11 -1.25 -3.53
C ALA A 81 4.56 -1.81 -2.16
N LEU A 82 5.61 -2.65 -2.14
CA LEU A 82 6.20 -3.16 -0.90
C LEU A 82 6.74 -2.04 -0.01
N ALA A 83 7.50 -1.11 -0.57
CA ALA A 83 8.01 0.05 0.15
C ALA A 83 6.87 0.92 0.71
N PHE A 84 5.77 1.05 -0.04
CA PHE A 84 4.59 1.79 0.40
C PHE A 84 3.91 1.15 1.60
N ILE A 85 3.77 -0.18 1.61
CA ILE A 85 3.22 -0.92 2.75
C ILE A 85 4.07 -0.72 4.00
N ILE A 86 5.40 -0.73 3.84
CA ILE A 86 6.32 -0.50 4.95
C ILE A 86 6.16 0.93 5.48
N SER A 87 6.16 1.92 4.58
CA SER A 87 5.94 3.33 4.91
C SER A 87 4.63 3.55 5.66
N ASP A 88 3.51 3.08 5.12
CA ASP A 88 2.19 3.26 5.71
C ASP A 88 2.03 2.44 6.99
N GLY A 89 2.73 1.31 7.10
CA GLY A 89 2.86 0.54 8.34
C GLY A 89 3.56 1.34 9.43
N MET A 90 4.65 2.04 9.11
CA MET A 90 5.35 2.92 10.05
C MET A 90 4.44 4.05 10.55
N ILE A 91 3.80 4.77 9.62
CA ILE A 91 2.84 5.84 9.90
C ILE A 91 1.69 5.33 10.77
N GLY A 92 1.12 4.17 10.40
CA GLY A 92 0.01 3.56 11.13
C GLY A 92 0.39 3.15 12.56
N MET A 93 1.58 2.60 12.76
CA MET A 93 2.08 2.21 14.08
C MET A 93 2.35 3.43 14.97
N GLU A 94 2.79 4.55 14.39
CA GLU A 94 2.96 5.81 15.11
C GLU A 94 1.61 6.42 15.47
N ALA A 95 0.66 6.48 14.54
CA ALA A 95 -0.70 6.97 14.79
C ALA A 95 -1.43 6.17 15.89
N LEU A 96 -1.13 4.88 16.00
CA LEU A 96 -1.69 3.98 17.02
C LEU A 96 -0.86 3.97 18.31
N HIS A 97 0.12 4.87 18.43
CA HIS A 97 1.00 5.04 19.60
C HIS A 97 1.73 3.75 20.00
N ARG A 98 2.04 2.89 19.03
CA ARG A 98 2.68 1.59 19.26
C ARG A 98 4.19 1.63 19.11
N ARG A 99 4.70 2.38 18.12
CA ARG A 99 6.12 2.54 17.86
C ARG A 99 6.35 3.88 17.19
N ARG A 100 7.40 4.58 17.60
CA ARG A 100 7.84 5.82 16.95
C ARG A 100 8.95 5.52 15.97
N PHE A 101 8.90 6.16 14.82
CA PHE A 101 9.98 6.14 13.84
C PHE A 101 10.56 7.54 13.71
N SER A 102 11.76 7.66 13.12
CA SER A 102 12.28 8.97 12.77
C SER A 102 11.49 9.51 11.58
N VAL A 103 11.06 10.77 11.66
CA VAL A 103 10.37 11.47 10.56
C VAL A 103 11.18 11.39 9.26
N ILE A 104 12.52 11.47 9.35
CA ILE A 104 13.40 11.37 8.18
C ILE A 104 13.28 10.00 7.53
N THR A 105 13.28 8.92 8.32
CA THR A 105 13.16 7.55 7.82
C THR A 105 11.79 7.31 7.20
N GLU A 106 10.72 7.77 7.86
CA GLU A 106 9.35 7.65 7.34
C GLU A 106 9.21 8.34 5.98
N MET A 107 9.61 9.61 5.90
CA MET A 107 9.52 10.40 4.66
C MET A 107 10.43 9.85 3.56
N ALA A 108 11.62 9.34 3.90
CA ALA A 108 12.53 8.74 2.92
C ALA A 108 11.94 7.46 2.30
N VAL A 109 11.38 6.56 3.11
CA VAL A 109 10.76 5.33 2.62
C VAL A 109 9.52 5.65 1.78
N TYR A 110 8.73 6.64 2.22
CA TYR A 110 7.58 7.13 1.48
C TYR A 110 7.96 7.69 0.09
N ILE A 111 8.95 8.57 0.01
CA ILE A 111 9.41 9.16 -1.27
C ILE A 111 9.97 8.07 -2.18
N LEU A 112 10.74 7.14 -1.63
CA LEU A 112 11.26 6.00 -2.38
C LEU A 112 10.12 5.14 -2.96
N ALA A 113 9.11 4.85 -2.16
CA ALA A 113 7.94 4.09 -2.59
C ALA A 113 7.21 4.78 -3.75
N GLN A 114 6.99 6.08 -3.65
CA GLN A 114 6.38 6.88 -4.72
C GLN A 114 7.21 6.88 -5.99
N LEU A 115 8.52 7.10 -5.88
CA LEU A 115 9.41 7.13 -7.03
C LEU A 115 9.38 5.79 -7.77
N LEU A 116 9.46 4.67 -7.04
CA LEU A 116 9.41 3.33 -7.63
C LEU A 116 8.06 3.03 -8.29
N LEU A 117 6.94 3.45 -7.70
CA LEU A 117 5.61 3.31 -8.30
C LEU A 117 5.49 4.12 -9.59
N VAL A 118 5.89 5.39 -9.59
CA VAL A 118 5.83 6.26 -10.77
C VAL A 118 6.71 5.70 -11.89
N LEU A 119 7.96 5.33 -11.58
CA LEU A 119 8.84 4.70 -12.56
C LEU A 119 8.30 3.35 -13.04
N GLY A 120 7.67 2.59 -12.16
CA GLY A 120 7.00 1.34 -12.51
C GLY A 120 5.88 1.56 -13.51
N PHE A 121 5.00 2.54 -13.27
CA PHE A 121 3.82 2.80 -14.10
C PHE A 121 4.13 3.45 -15.44
N VAL A 122 5.13 4.34 -15.51
CA VAL A 122 5.53 4.97 -16.78
C VAL A 122 6.15 3.96 -17.75
N ASN A 123 6.67 2.84 -17.25
CA ASN A 123 7.29 1.78 -18.05
C ASN A 123 6.36 0.56 -18.30
N LEU A 124 5.04 0.70 -18.11
CA LEU A 124 4.02 -0.34 -18.35
C LEU A 124 3.29 -0.24 -19.70
#